data_AF-A0A438WHH9-F1
#
_entry.id   AF-A0A438WHH9-F1
#
_cell.length_a   1.000
_cell.length_b   1.000
_cell.length_c   1.000
_cell.angle_alpha   90.00
_cell.angle_beta   90.00
_cell.angle_gamma   90.00
#
_symmetry.space_group_name_H-M   'P 1'
#
loop_
_entity.id
_entity.type
_entity.pdbx_description
1 polymer ?
#
loop_
_entity_poly.entity_id
_entity_poly.type
_entity_poly.pdbx_seq_one_letter_code
_entity_poly.pdbx_strand_id
1 'polypeptide(L)'
;MLEKQHIQYFKNLVGGEDFFTDLAHLNAYCYDATKERHLPSGVIFPRNEREISQILKYCNEHRLIVVPRGAGSGFTGGALSVSGGLVLSVE
;
A
#
# COMPACT_ATOMS: atom_id res chain seq x y z
N MET A 1 -8.71 -8.49 1.10
CA MET A 1 -8.00 -8.53 2.40
C MET A 1 -6.65 -9.20 2.17
N LEU A 2 -5.56 -8.73 2.77
CA LEU A 2 -4.24 -9.35 2.57
C LEU A 2 -4.13 -10.62 3.41
N GLU A 3 -4.11 -11.77 2.74
CA GLU A 3 -3.86 -13.07 3.37
C GLU A 3 -2.40 -13.22 3.82
N LYS A 4 -2.15 -14.16 4.74
CA LYS A 4 -0.82 -14.42 5.32
C LYS A 4 0.27 -14.66 4.26
N GLN A 5 -0.06 -15.34 3.17
CA GLN A 5 0.88 -15.61 2.09
C GLN A 5 1.37 -14.33 1.39
N HIS A 6 0.48 -13.36 1.18
CA HIS A 6 0.82 -12.08 0.55
C HIS A 6 1.68 -11.23 1.48
N ILE A 7 1.31 -11.19 2.77
CA ILE A 7 2.10 -10.53 3.80
C ILE A 7 3.53 -11.08 3.83
N GLN A 8 3.68 -12.41 3.80
CA GLN A 8 5.01 -13.03 3.82
C GLN A 8 5.80 -12.74 2.55
N TYR A 9 5.14 -12.76 1.38
CA TYR A 9 5.77 -12.40 0.12
C TYR A 9 6.33 -10.98 0.16
N PHE A 10 5.53 -9.99 0.56
CA PHE A 10 5.97 -8.59 0.60
C PHE A 10 7.08 -8.36 1.63
N LYS A 11 6.98 -8.95 2.83
CA LYS A 11 8.06 -8.87 3.83
C LYS A 11 9.39 -9.45 3.31
N ASN A 12 9.34 -10.50 2.50
CA ASN A 12 10.55 -11.08 1.90
C ASN A 12 11.08 -10.22 0.74
N LEU A 13 10.20 -9.55 0.00
CA LEU A 13 10.55 -8.76 -1.17
C LEU A 13 11.22 -7.43 -0.81
N VAL A 14 10.62 -6.65 0.10
CA VAL A 14 11.12 -5.31 0.48
C VAL A 14 11.84 -5.30 1.83
N GLY A 15 11.76 -6.39 2.60
CA GLY A 15 12.23 -6.45 3.99
C GLY A 15 11.11 -6.12 4.99
N GLY A 16 11.33 -6.48 6.25
CA GLY A 16 10.32 -6.29 7.31
C GLY A 16 10.09 -4.82 7.71
N GLU A 17 11.04 -3.93 7.40
CA GLU A 17 10.98 -2.50 7.74
C GLU A 17 10.29 -1.65 6.67
N ASP A 18 9.97 -2.23 5.51
CA ASP A 18 9.37 -1.51 4.38
C ASP A 18 7.96 -2.04 4.04
N PHE A 19 7.38 -2.88 4.91
CA PHE A 19 6.01 -3.38 4.78
C PHE A 19 5.28 -3.44 6.13
N PHE A 20 4.15 -2.73 6.23
CA PHE A 20 3.41 -2.52 7.47
C PHE A 20 1.95 -2.96 7.37
N THR A 21 1.47 -3.54 8.46
CA THR A 21 0.06 -3.95 8.66
C THR A 21 -0.47 -3.58 10.04
N ASP A 22 0.33 -2.87 10.86
CA ASP A 22 -0.10 -2.37 12.15
C ASP A 22 -1.00 -1.14 12.01
N LEU A 23 -1.87 -0.94 12.98
CA LEU A 23 -2.86 0.14 12.93
C LEU A 23 -2.23 1.54 12.88
N ALA A 24 -1.01 1.76 13.38
CA ALA A 24 -0.41 3.09 13.35
C ALA A 24 -0.11 3.49 11.89
N HIS A 25 0.55 2.62 11.13
CA HIS A 25 0.80 2.85 9.71
C HIS A 25 -0.50 2.88 8.91
N LEU A 26 -1.43 1.94 9.13
CA LEU A 26 -2.68 1.94 8.36
C LEU A 26 -3.47 3.25 8.56
N ASN A 27 -3.47 3.84 9.77
CA ASN A 27 -4.10 5.13 10.02
C ASN A 27 -3.35 6.32 9.41
N ALA A 28 -2.02 6.27 9.33
CA ALA A 28 -1.24 7.34 8.70
C ALA A 28 -1.53 7.44 7.19
N TYR A 29 -1.85 6.32 6.54
CA TYR A 29 -2.06 6.24 5.08
C TYR A 29 -3.53 6.09 4.68
N CYS A 30 -4.49 6.26 5.60
CA CYS A 30 -5.92 6.08 5.30
C CYS A 30 -6.62 7.30 4.70
N TYR A 31 -5.95 8.46 4.62
CA TYR A 31 -6.57 9.73 4.24
C TYR A 31 -5.71 10.55 3.29
N ASP A 32 -6.35 11.44 2.54
CA ASP A 32 -5.72 12.55 1.83
C ASP A 32 -6.38 13.89 2.22
N ALA A 33 -6.17 14.96 1.46
CA ALA A 33 -6.69 16.28 1.79
C ALA A 33 -8.22 16.42 1.61
N THR A 34 -8.91 15.40 1.08
CA THR A 34 -10.39 15.34 1.06
C THR A 34 -11.02 15.23 2.45
N LYS A 35 -10.23 14.84 3.47
CA LYS A 35 -10.67 14.53 4.85
C LYS A 35 -11.45 13.21 4.98
N GLU A 36 -11.64 12.46 3.90
CA GLU A 36 -12.18 11.10 3.97
C GLU A 36 -11.13 10.13 4.52
N ARG A 37 -11.61 9.01 5.09
CA ARG A 37 -10.76 7.99 5.73
C ARG A 37 -11.17 6.60 5.29
N HIS A 38 -10.26 5.89 4.65
CA HIS A 38 -10.41 4.50 4.23
C HIS A 38 -9.16 3.70 4.59
N LEU A 39 -9.30 2.76 5.51
CA LEU A 39 -8.18 1.95 5.97
C LEU A 39 -7.68 1.01 4.86
N PRO A 40 -6.38 1.04 4.53
CA PRO A 40 -5.78 0.03 3.67
C PRO A 40 -5.63 -1.31 4.39
N SER A 41 -5.33 -2.36 3.63
CA SER A 41 -4.95 -3.68 4.17
C SER A 41 -3.46 -3.77 4.49
N GLY A 42 -2.63 -2.91 3.91
CA GLY A 42 -1.19 -2.84 4.13
C GLY A 42 -0.58 -1.60 3.47
N VAL A 43 0.60 -1.19 3.93
CA VAL A 43 1.39 -0.10 3.35
C VAL A 43 2.78 -0.65 3.01
N ILE A 44 3.28 -0.35 1.82
CA ILE A 44 4.59 -0.81 1.34
C ILE A 44 5.43 0.35 0.79
N PHE A 45 6.73 0.31 1.06
CA PHE A 45 7.72 1.34 0.72
C PHE A 45 8.86 0.73 -0.12
N PRO A 46 8.63 0.48 -1.42
CA PRO A 46 9.69 -0.01 -2.29
C PRO A 46 10.83 1.00 -2.42
N ARG A 47 12.08 0.53 -2.46
CA ARG A 47 13.28 1.37 -2.55
C ARG A 47 13.78 1.62 -3.97
N ASN A 48 13.29 0.84 -4.93
CA ASN A 48 13.74 0.90 -6.32
C ASN A 48 12.68 0.41 -7.30
N GLU A 49 12.91 0.67 -8.59
CA GLU A 49 12.02 0.31 -9.69
C GLU A 49 11.82 -1.20 -9.85
N ARG A 50 12.80 -2.03 -9.42
CA ARG A 50 12.69 -3.49 -9.51
C ARG A 50 11.68 -4.02 -8.51
N GLU A 51 11.73 -3.54 -7.27
CA GLU A 51 10.74 -3.86 -6.24
C GLU A 51 9.34 -3.41 -6.67
N ILE A 52 9.19 -2.19 -7.19
CA ILE A 52 7.90 -1.69 -7.73
C ILE A 52 7.36 -2.66 -8.79
N SER A 53 8.19 -3.02 -9.77
CA SER A 53 7.79 -3.94 -10.85
C SER A 53 7.36 -5.31 -10.31
N GLN A 54 8.09 -5.87 -9.35
CA GLN A 54 7.76 -7.15 -8.73
C GLN A 54 6.48 -7.09 -7.90
N ILE A 55 6.26 -6.02 -7.13
CA ILE A 55 5.03 -5.79 -6.36
C ILE A 55 3.84 -5.74 -7.31
N LEU A 56 3.90 -4.91 -8.36
CA LEU A 56 2.79 -4.74 -9.30
C LEU A 56 2.48 -6.04 -10.06
N LYS A 57 3.52 -6.78 -10.47
CA LYS A 57 3.37 -8.10 -11.09
C LYS A 57 2.64 -9.08 -10.16
N TYR A 58 3.09 -9.19 -8.91
CA TYR A 58 2.49 -10.09 -7.92
C TYR A 58 1.03 -9.69 -7.62
N CYS A 59 0.76 -8.40 -7.41
CA CYS A 59 -0.59 -7.90 -7.19
C CYS A 59 -1.51 -8.21 -8.38
N ASN A 60 -1.03 -8.06 -9.61
CA ASN A 60 -1.82 -8.38 -10.80
C ASN A 60 -2.14 -9.89 -10.90
N GLU A 61 -1.15 -10.75 -10.67
CA GLU A 61 -1.32 -12.22 -10.69
C GLU A 61 -2.34 -12.69 -9.62
N HIS A 62 -2.33 -12.06 -8.45
CA HIS A 62 -3.21 -12.40 -7.32
C HIS A 62 -4.47 -11.53 -7.20
N ARG A 63 -4.71 -10.62 -8.15
CA ARG A 63 -5.84 -9.68 -8.16
C ARG A 63 -5.94 -8.84 -6.88
N LEU A 64 -4.80 -8.41 -6.35
CA LEU A 64 -4.73 -7.52 -5.20
C LEU A 64 -4.88 -6.07 -5.65
N ILE A 65 -5.73 -5.31 -4.95
CA ILE A 65 -5.91 -3.88 -5.20
C ILE A 65 -4.65 -3.14 -4.76
N VAL A 66 -4.16 -2.26 -5.62
CA VAL A 66 -3.01 -1.38 -5.35
C VAL A 66 -3.46 0.06 -5.44
N VAL A 67 -3.08 0.86 -4.44
CA VAL A 67 -3.37 2.30 -4.36
C VAL A 67 -2.03 3.03 -4.41
N PRO A 68 -1.66 3.62 -5.56
CA PRO A 68 -0.44 4.40 -5.67
C PRO A 68 -0.58 5.69 -4.84
N ARG A 69 0.48 6.03 -4.10
CA ARG A 69 0.46 7.18 -3.20
C ARG A 69 1.84 7.85 -3.11
N GLY A 70 1.90 9.16 -3.36
CA GLY A 70 3.01 10.01 -2.91
C GLY A 70 2.72 10.57 -1.51
N ALA A 71 2.92 11.87 -1.31
CA ALA A 71 2.68 12.51 0.00
C ALA A 71 1.20 12.54 0.48
N GLY A 72 0.23 12.11 -0.33
CA GLY A 72 -1.18 12.08 0.06
C GLY A 72 -1.85 13.45 0.26
N SER A 73 -1.35 14.51 -0.37
CA SER A 73 -1.88 15.87 -0.26
C SER A 73 -2.98 16.22 -1.28
N GLY A 74 -3.44 15.24 -2.06
CA GLY A 74 -4.46 15.43 -3.10
C GLY A 74 -5.84 15.73 -2.54
N PHE A 75 -6.64 16.50 -3.29
CA PHE A 75 -8.00 16.94 -2.91
C PHE A 75 -9.12 16.21 -3.68
N THR A 76 -8.78 15.18 -4.44
CA THR A 76 -9.72 14.46 -5.33
C THR A 76 -9.95 13.01 -4.92
N GLY A 77 -9.32 12.53 -3.84
CA GLY A 77 -9.47 11.16 -3.37
C GLY A 77 -8.56 10.15 -4.06
N GLY A 78 -7.63 10.59 -4.91
CA GLY A 78 -6.80 9.70 -5.74
C GLY A 78 -5.86 8.78 -4.93
N ALA A 79 -5.59 9.10 -3.67
CA ALA A 79 -4.76 8.30 -2.76
C ALA A 79 -5.57 7.53 -1.69
N LEU A 80 -6.91 7.55 -1.77
CA LEU A 80 -7.79 6.88 -0.82
C LEU A 80 -7.95 5.39 -1.15
N SER A 81 -7.82 4.55 -0.13
CA SER A 81 -8.00 3.10 -0.24
C SER A 81 -9.47 2.69 -0.07
N VAL A 82 -10.36 3.24 -0.90
CA VAL A 82 -11.84 3.08 -0.76
C VAL A 82 -12.26 1.61 -0.70
N SER A 83 -11.61 0.75 -1.48
CA SER A 83 -11.84 -0.70 -1.51
C SER A 83 -10.81 -1.50 -0.71
N GLY A 84 -10.10 -0.85 0.23
CA GLY A 84 -8.93 -1.40 0.91
C GLY A 84 -7.74 -1.56 -0.03
N GLY A 85 -6.98 -2.65 0.12
CA GLY A 85 -5.84 -2.96 -0.74
C GLY A 85 -4.49 -2.55 -0.16
N LEU A 86 -3.47 -2.60 -1.01
CA LEU A 86 -2.10 -2.28 -0.67
C LEU A 86 -1.79 -0.84 -1.10
N VAL A 87 -1.46 0.03 -0.14
CA VAL A 87 -0.91 1.36 -0.45
C VAL A 87 0.54 1.19 -0.87
N LEU A 88 0.84 1.58 -2.10
CA LEU A 88 2.19 1.64 -2.66
C LEU A 88 2.71 3.06 -2.51
N SER A 89 3.54 3.29 -1.49
CA SER A 89 4.11 4.61 -1.21
C SER A 89 5.36 4.84 -2.05
N VAL A 90 5.50 6.03 -2.64
CA VAL A 90 6.68 6.46 -3.42
C VAL A 90 7.19 7.83 -2.97
N GLU A 91 6.90 8.20 -1.72
CA GLU A 91 7.38 9.43 -1.08
C GLU A 91 8.82 9.33 -0.55
#